data_AF-A0A348MJV7-F1
#
_entry.id   AF-A0A348MJV7-F1
#
_cell.length_a   1.000
_cell.length_b   1.000
_cell.length_c   1.000
_cell.angle_alpha   90.00
_cell.angle_beta   90.00
_cell.angle_gamma   90.00
#
_symmetry.space_group_name_H-M   'P 1'
#
loop_
_entity.id
_entity.type
_entity.pdbx_description
1 polymer ?
#
loop_
_entity_poly.entity_id
_entity_poly.type
_entity_poly.pdbx_seq_one_letter_code
_entity_poly.pdbx_strand_id
1 'polypeptide(L)'
;IMPPLGLLIGKVDFSNLFIDLSGKGYKSLQDAKAAGAATINYGAFINVVIDFVIVAFAMFLLIKQVNKLDKKKEQVKKEEPTTKECPFCHSQINIKATRCAFCTSEIK
;
A
#
# COMPACT_ATOMS: atom_id res chain seq x y z
N ILE A 1 9.31 -7.63 -16.98
CA ILE A 1 8.46 -6.91 -16.00
C ILE A 1 7.02 -7.06 -16.46
N MET A 2 6.13 -7.47 -15.56
CA MET A 2 4.95 -8.25 -15.93
C MET A 2 4.00 -7.51 -16.90
N PRO A 3 3.62 -8.14 -18.03
CA PRO A 3 2.72 -7.61 -19.07
C PRO A 3 1.37 -7.00 -18.62
N PRO A 4 0.70 -7.42 -17.52
CA PRO A 4 -0.65 -6.94 -17.20
C PRO A 4 -0.73 -5.45 -16.86
N LEU A 5 0.31 -4.89 -16.23
CA LEU A 5 0.32 -3.47 -15.85
C LEU A 5 0.61 -2.56 -17.05
N GLY A 6 1.49 -3.00 -17.97
CA GLY A 6 1.80 -2.25 -19.19
C GLY A 6 0.63 -2.19 -20.18
N LEU A 7 -0.30 -3.17 -20.13
CA LEU A 7 -1.47 -3.20 -21.00
C LEU A 7 -2.59 -2.25 -20.54
N LEU A 8 -2.75 -2.06 -19.22
CA LEU A 8 -3.77 -1.17 -18.63
C LEU A 8 -3.42 0.31 -18.73
N ILE A 9 -2.12 0.65 -18.74
CA ILE A 9 -1.64 2.05 -18.69
C ILE A 9 -1.47 2.62 -20.12
N GLY A 10 -1.65 1.80 -21.15
CA GLY A 10 -1.81 2.27 -22.53
C GLY A 10 -0.58 2.98 -23.08
N LYS A 11 0.41 2.22 -23.56
CA LYS A 11 1.47 2.70 -24.49
C LYS A 11 2.07 4.08 -24.16
N VAL A 12 2.29 4.36 -22.88
CA VAL A 12 2.98 5.59 -22.47
C VAL A 12 4.49 5.34 -22.57
N ASP A 13 5.03 5.46 -23.78
CA ASP A 13 6.44 5.17 -24.07
C ASP A 13 7.22 6.48 -24.25
N PHE A 14 7.70 7.04 -23.14
CA PHE A 14 8.54 8.25 -23.16
C PHE A 14 9.99 7.96 -23.56
N SER A 15 10.34 6.69 -23.80
CA SER A 15 11.70 6.22 -24.08
C SER A 15 12.36 6.89 -25.30
N ASN A 16 11.58 7.46 -26.22
CA ASN A 16 12.09 8.13 -27.43
C ASN A 16 12.26 9.66 -27.28
N LEU A 17 12.05 10.24 -26.09
CA LEU A 17 12.35 11.65 -25.84
C LEU A 17 13.83 11.81 -25.45
N PHE A 18 14.60 12.43 -26.34
CA PHE A 18 16.00 12.75 -26.13
C PHE A 18 16.37 14.12 -26.71
N ILE A 19 17.36 14.76 -26.11
CA ILE A 19 17.98 15.98 -26.64
C ILE A 19 19.35 15.58 -27.19
N ASP A 20 19.57 15.85 -28.48
CA ASP A 20 20.89 15.72 -29.11
C ASP A 20 21.72 16.98 -28.82
N LEU A 21 22.89 16.79 -28.21
CA LEU A 21 23.86 17.86 -27.94
C LEU A 21 24.88 18.03 -29.06
N SER A 22 24.84 17.17 -30.08
CA SER A 22 25.84 17.10 -31.16
C SER A 22 25.49 17.99 -32.35
N GLY A 23 24.31 18.65 -32.34
CA GLY A 23 23.89 19.61 -33.35
C GLY A 23 23.56 19.01 -34.73
N LYS A 24 23.53 17.69 -34.86
CA LYS A 24 23.35 16.98 -36.15
C LYS A 24 21.91 16.59 -36.43
N GLY A 25 21.02 16.65 -35.42
CA GLY A 25 19.57 16.53 -35.62
C GLY A 25 19.16 15.13 -36.06
N TYR A 26 19.23 14.15 -35.15
CA TYR A 26 18.86 12.76 -35.43
C TYR A 26 17.37 12.49 -35.20
N LYS A 27 16.76 11.69 -36.07
CA LYS A 27 15.32 11.36 -36.02
C LYS A 27 14.97 10.32 -34.95
N SER A 28 15.93 9.52 -34.50
CA SER A 28 15.70 8.51 -33.47
C SER A 28 16.88 8.40 -32.51
N LEU A 29 16.58 7.94 -31.30
CA LEU A 29 17.54 7.77 -30.21
C LEU A 29 18.56 6.67 -30.56
N GLN A 30 18.15 5.72 -31.39
CA GLN A 30 18.98 4.63 -31.92
C GLN A 30 19.98 5.15 -32.95
N ASP A 31 19.56 6.03 -33.86
CA ASP A 31 20.44 6.64 -34.86
C ASP A 31 21.47 7.58 -34.23
N ALA A 32 21.06 8.34 -33.22
CA ALA A 32 21.97 9.22 -32.48
C ALA A 32 23.02 8.42 -31.69
N LYS A 33 22.62 7.33 -31.03
CA LYS A 33 23.55 6.41 -30.35
C LYS A 33 24.49 5.71 -31.32
N ALA A 34 23.99 5.27 -32.48
CA ALA A 34 24.80 4.62 -33.51
C ALA A 34 25.84 5.58 -34.12
N ALA A 35 25.50 6.88 -34.23
CA ALA A 35 26.41 7.92 -34.70
C ALA A 35 27.42 8.41 -33.64
N GLY A 36 27.42 7.84 -32.44
CA GLY A 36 28.27 8.27 -31.33
C GLY A 36 27.93 9.68 -30.80
N ALA A 37 26.73 10.18 -31.09
CA ALA A 37 26.28 11.49 -30.69
C ALA A 37 25.99 11.52 -29.17
N ALA A 38 26.43 12.58 -28.50
CA ALA A 38 26.10 12.79 -27.09
C ALA A 38 24.61 13.14 -26.98
N THR A 39 23.81 12.23 -26.42
CA THR A 39 22.37 12.40 -26.22
C THR A 39 21.99 12.40 -24.75
N ILE A 40 21.16 13.35 -24.35
CA ILE A 40 20.50 13.34 -23.04
C ILE A 40 19.14 12.66 -23.19
N ASN A 41 19.02 11.44 -22.66
CA ASN A 41 17.83 10.60 -22.77
C ASN A 41 16.93 10.78 -21.55
N TYR A 42 16.35 11.97 -21.41
CA TYR A 42 15.48 12.32 -20.29
C TYR A 42 14.15 11.54 -20.31
N GLY A 43 13.71 11.09 -21.48
CA GLY A 43 12.54 10.23 -21.63
C GLY A 43 12.63 8.91 -20.87
N ALA A 44 13.82 8.28 -20.85
CA ALA A 44 14.05 7.07 -20.08
C ALA A 44 14.03 7.33 -18.56
N PHE A 45 14.53 8.47 -18.11
CA PHE A 45 14.49 8.87 -16.70
C PHE A 45 13.04 9.09 -16.23
N ILE A 46 12.23 9.80 -17.02
CA ILE A 46 10.81 10.02 -16.73
C ILE A 46 10.06 8.69 -16.67
N ASN A 47 10.37 7.76 -17.58
CA ASN A 47 9.75 6.43 -17.59
C ASN A 47 10.02 5.68 -16.27
N VAL A 48 11.27 5.65 -15.82
CA VAL A 48 11.64 5.01 -14.52
C VAL A 48 10.94 5.69 -13.34
N VAL A 49 10.84 7.02 -13.33
CA VAL A 49 10.14 7.76 -12.27
C VAL A 49 8.65 7.41 -12.25
N ILE A 50 8.01 7.34 -13.42
CA ILE A 50 6.59 6.98 -13.55
C ILE A 50 6.36 5.53 -13.09
N ASP A 51 7.18 4.59 -13.53
CA ASP A 51 7.12 3.20 -13.10
C ASP A 51 7.25 3.08 -11.57
N PHE A 52 8.21 3.78 -10.97
CA PHE A 52 8.41 3.80 -9.53
C PHE A 52 7.17 4.33 -8.79
N VAL A 53 6.58 5.43 -9.27
CA VAL A 53 5.37 6.03 -8.68
C VAL A 53 4.17 5.10 -8.80
N ILE A 54 3.98 4.43 -9.95
CA ILE A 54 2.89 3.48 -10.16
C ILE A 54 3.03 2.29 -9.21
N VAL A 55 4.21 1.70 -9.12
CA VAL A 55 4.46 0.55 -8.22
C VAL A 55 4.26 0.95 -6.76
N ALA A 56 4.77 2.11 -6.36
CA ALA A 56 4.57 2.64 -5.01
C ALA A 56 3.09 2.87 -4.70
N PHE A 57 2.34 3.45 -5.64
CA PHE A 57 0.90 3.68 -5.49
C PHE A 57 0.11 2.37 -5.40
N ALA A 58 0.45 1.38 -6.24
CA ALA A 58 -0.16 0.06 -6.19
C ALA A 58 0.13 -0.65 -4.86
N MET A 59 1.38 -0.64 -4.38
CA MET A 59 1.73 -1.19 -3.06
C MET A 59 1.00 -0.46 -1.92
N PHE A 60 0.86 0.86 -1.99
CA PHE A 60 0.11 1.64 -1.01
C PHE A 60 -1.36 1.20 -0.95
N LEU A 61 -2.01 1.03 -2.10
CA LEU A 61 -3.40 0.56 -2.16
C LEU A 61 -3.56 -0.86 -1.59
N LEU A 62 -2.63 -1.76 -1.89
CA LEU A 62 -2.63 -3.12 -1.36
C LEU A 62 -2.50 -3.13 0.17
N ILE A 63 -1.49 -2.43 0.72
CA ILE A 63 -1.29 -2.34 2.17
C ILE A 63 -2.51 -1.70 2.85
N LYS A 64 -3.08 -0.65 2.25
CA LYS A 64 -4.30 0.01 2.75
C LYS A 64 -5.49 -0.95 2.78
N GLN A 65 -5.66 -1.80 1.77
CA GLN A 65 -6.73 -2.80 1.73
C GLN A 65 -6.53 -3.90 2.79
N VAL A 66 -5.31 -4.43 2.91
CA VAL A 66 -4.98 -5.43 3.95
C VAL A 66 -5.25 -4.86 5.35
N ASN A 67 -4.73 -3.67 5.65
CA ASN A 67 -4.95 -3.01 6.94
C ASN A 67 -6.44 -2.71 7.21
N LYS A 68 -7.24 -2.41 6.17
CA LYS A 68 -8.69 -2.19 6.31
C LYS A 68 -9.42 -3.49 6.63
N LEU A 69 -9.00 -4.62 6.05
CA LEU A 69 -9.57 -5.94 6.33
C LEU A 69 -9.22 -6.41 7.75
N ASP A 70 -7.99 -6.18 8.20
CA ASP A 70 -7.58 -6.54 9.57
C ASP A 70 -8.28 -5.69 10.62
N LYS A 71 -8.42 -4.37 10.40
CA LYS A 71 -9.23 -3.51 11.27
C LYS A 71 -10.70 -3.94 11.36
N LYS A 72 -11.27 -4.46 10.26
CA LYS A 72 -12.64 -4.98 10.26
C LYS A 72 -12.76 -6.25 11.11
N LYS A 73 -11.72 -7.09 11.17
CA LYS A 73 -11.67 -8.26 12.05
C LYS A 73 -11.51 -7.88 13.53
N GLU A 74 -10.69 -6.87 13.84
CA GLU A 74 -10.57 -6.36 15.21
C GLU A 74 -11.84 -5.70 15.74
N GLN A 75 -12.62 -5.03 14.88
CA GLN A 75 -13.91 -4.45 15.30
C GLN A 75 -14.96 -5.53 15.61
N VAL A 76 -14.92 -6.69 14.93
CA VAL A 76 -15.79 -7.83 15.27
C VAL A 76 -15.35 -8.50 16.58
N LYS A 77 -14.06 -8.42 16.94
CA LYS A 77 -13.52 -8.97 18.21
C LYS A 77 -13.58 -7.99 19.39
N LYS A 78 -14.00 -6.73 19.18
CA LYS A 78 -14.58 -5.93 20.27
C LYS A 78 -15.97 -6.47 20.59
N GLU A 79 -16.02 -7.74 20.96
CA GLU A 79 -17.11 -8.28 21.75
C GLU A 79 -17.20 -7.38 22.98
N GLU A 80 -18.41 -6.91 23.25
CA GLU A 80 -18.77 -6.20 24.47
C GLU A 80 -18.06 -6.86 25.66
N PRO A 81 -17.54 -6.08 26.63
CA PRO A 81 -16.84 -6.66 27.77
C PRO A 81 -17.70 -7.80 28.31
N THR A 82 -17.14 -9.02 28.36
CA THR A 82 -17.86 -10.20 28.86
C THR A 82 -17.72 -10.32 30.38
N THR A 83 -16.80 -9.54 30.95
CA THR A 83 -16.45 -9.48 32.36
C THR A 83 -16.69 -8.10 32.96
N LYS A 84 -17.21 -8.09 34.20
CA LYS A 84 -17.29 -6.93 35.10
C LYS A 84 -16.47 -7.21 36.35
N GLU A 85 -16.00 -6.18 37.03
CA GLU A 85 -15.35 -6.34 38.33
C GLU A 85 -16.38 -6.46 39.45
N CYS A 86 -16.16 -7.42 40.35
CA CYS A 86 -16.97 -7.56 41.56
C CYS A 86 -16.69 -6.39 42.52
N PRO A 87 -17.72 -5.66 43.01
CA PRO A 87 -17.53 -4.53 43.93
C PRO A 87 -17.05 -4.93 45.33
N PHE A 88 -17.12 -6.21 45.69
CA PHE A 88 -16.73 -6.69 47.02
C PHE A 88 -15.31 -7.29 47.04
N CYS A 89 -14.93 -8.03 46.00
CA CYS A 89 -13.66 -8.78 45.97
C CYS A 89 -12.75 -8.42 44.80
N HIS A 90 -13.13 -7.48 43.93
CA HIS A 90 -12.37 -6.99 42.78
C HIS A 90 -11.94 -8.06 41.76
N SER A 91 -12.50 -9.27 41.85
CA SER A 91 -12.25 -10.33 40.89
C SER A 91 -13.09 -10.12 39.62
N GLN A 92 -12.55 -10.49 38.46
CA GLN A 92 -13.26 -10.43 37.18
C GLN A 92 -14.32 -11.54 37.11
N ILE A 93 -15.58 -11.17 36.95
CA ILE A 93 -16.73 -12.09 36.89
C ILE A 93 -17.55 -11.82 35.63
N ASN A 94 -18.35 -12.79 35.19
CA ASN A 94 -19.23 -12.60 34.03
C ASN A 94 -20.26 -11.48 34.27
N ILE A 95 -20.54 -10.66 33.26
CA ILE A 95 -21.48 -9.54 33.37
C ILE A 95 -22.90 -9.94 33.79
N LYS A 96 -23.36 -11.13 33.39
CA LYS A 96 -24.69 -11.66 33.74
C LYS A 96 -24.73 -12.37 35.08
N ALA A 97 -23.62 -12.46 35.81
CA ALA A 97 -23.58 -13.12 37.11
C ALA A 97 -24.39 -12.31 38.14
N THR A 98 -25.36 -12.97 38.76
CA THR A 98 -26.14 -12.51 39.92
C THR A 98 -25.46 -12.83 41.26
N ARG A 99 -24.48 -13.74 41.26
CA ARG A 99 -23.63 -14.08 42.41
C ARG A 99 -22.16 -14.20 42.01
N CYS A 100 -21.26 -13.73 42.86
CA CYS A 100 -19.83 -13.83 42.66
C CYS A 100 -19.33 -15.28 42.83
N ALA A 101 -18.56 -15.80 41.88
CA ALA A 101 -17.92 -17.11 41.99
C ALA A 101 -16.77 -17.17 43.01
N PHE A 102 -16.16 -16.01 43.34
CA PHE A 102 -14.98 -15.94 44.21
C PHE A 102 -15.33 -15.68 45.68
N CYS A 103 -16.24 -14.75 45.94
CA CYS A 103 -16.60 -14.36 47.31
C CYS A 103 -18.06 -14.65 47.68
N THR A 104 -18.83 -15.30 46.80
CA THR A 104 -20.25 -15.67 47.03
C THR A 104 -21.23 -14.53 47.32
N SER A 105 -20.79 -13.27 47.20
CA SER A 105 -21.64 -12.08 47.34
C SER A 105 -22.69 -12.01 46.24
N GLU A 106 -23.86 -11.46 46.56
CA GLU A 106 -24.92 -11.16 45.60
C GLU A 106 -24.62 -9.83 44.91
N ILE A 107 -24.61 -9.87 43.58
CA ILE A 107 -24.26 -8.73 42.73
C ILE A 107 -25.44 -8.53 41.80
N LYS A 108 -26.21 -7.48 42.06
CA LYS A 108 -27.36 -7.09 41.24
C LYS A 108 -26.91 -6.39 39.95
#